data_AF-A0A9D7W3J7-F1
#
_entry.id   AF-A0A9D7W3J7-F1
#
_cell.length_a   1.000
_cell.length_b   1.000
_cell.length_c   1.000
_cell.angle_alpha   90.00
_cell.angle_beta   90.00
_cell.angle_gamma   90.00
#
_symmetry.space_group_name_H-M   'P 1'
#
loop_
_entity.id
_entity.type
_entity.pdbx_description
1 polymer ?
#
loop_
_entity_poly.entity_id
_entity_poly.type
_entity_poly.pdbx_seq_one_letter_code
_entity_poly.pdbx_strand_id
1 'polypeptide(L)'
;MFKSGRVIFYSIVVVLVFIFLILVSKDDYAGSEMGIWLAILLALGAMLSIVVSSVIHLKNNPKSAKSLLMGVGAILVVCLVSYFISSGNLGDDYEKYNITTESQSRFIDMGLYLTIFLGFTAVVSIIVSESVALLKNQ
;
A
#
# COMPACT_ATOMS: atom_id res chain seq x y z
N MET A 1 -26.97 2.70 -29.74
CA MET A 1 -27.55 1.93 -28.61
C MET A 1 -26.84 0.57 -28.55
N PHE A 2 -25.84 0.45 -27.67
CA PHE A 2 -24.78 -0.59 -27.59
C PHE A 2 -25.28 -2.00 -27.18
N LYS A 3 -26.36 -2.51 -27.77
CA LYS A 3 -27.00 -3.77 -27.35
C LYS A 3 -26.19 -5.00 -27.78
N SER A 4 -25.62 -5.00 -28.98
CA SER A 4 -24.85 -6.15 -29.51
C SER A 4 -23.48 -6.31 -28.85
N GLY A 5 -22.80 -5.22 -28.47
CA GLY A 5 -21.47 -5.29 -27.83
C GLY A 5 -21.49 -6.00 -26.47
N ARG A 6 -22.56 -5.80 -25.68
CA ARG A 6 -22.72 -6.49 -24.39
C ARG A 6 -22.96 -7.99 -24.59
N VAL A 7 -23.78 -8.37 -25.57
CA VAL A 7 -24.08 -9.79 -25.83
C VAL A 7 -22.84 -10.53 -26.29
N ILE A 8 -22.02 -9.93 -27.16
CA ILE A 8 -20.75 -10.51 -27.61
C ILE A 8 -19.79 -10.68 -26.43
N PHE A 9 -19.68 -9.67 -25.56
CA PHE A 9 -18.85 -9.74 -24.36
C PHE A 9 -19.30 -10.86 -23.41
N TYR A 10 -20.59 -10.95 -23.08
CA TYR A 10 -21.09 -12.02 -22.22
C TYR A 10 -20.88 -13.41 -22.83
N SER A 11 -21.06 -13.54 -24.14
CA SER A 11 -20.82 -14.81 -24.84
C SER A 11 -19.35 -15.25 -24.74
N ILE A 12 -18.39 -14.32 -24.89
CA ILE A 12 -16.95 -14.59 -24.73
C ILE A 12 -16.63 -15.01 -23.30
N VAL A 13 -17.18 -14.31 -22.30
CA VAL A 13 -16.95 -14.63 -20.89
C VAL A 13 -17.49 -16.02 -20.54
N VAL A 14 -18.68 -16.37 -21.02
CA VAL A 14 -19.28 -17.69 -20.79
C VAL A 14 -18.44 -18.81 -21.40
N VAL A 15 -17.94 -18.62 -22.62
CA VAL A 15 -17.05 -19.60 -23.28
C VAL A 15 -15.74 -19.75 -22.52
N LEU A 16 -15.15 -18.64 -22.05
CA LEU A 16 -13.91 -18.66 -21.27
C LEU A 16 -14.08 -19.41 -19.94
N VAL A 17 -15.22 -19.20 -19.26
CA VAL A 17 -15.56 -19.92 -18.01
C VAL A 17 -15.76 -21.41 -18.28
N PHE A 18 -16.39 -21.79 -19.39
CA PHE A 18 -16.54 -23.20 -19.77
C PHE A 18 -15.20 -23.88 -20.04
N ILE A 19 -14.29 -23.21 -20.76
CA ILE A 19 -12.93 -23.71 -21.01
C ILE A 19 -12.17 -23.89 -19.69
N PHE A 20 -12.29 -22.93 -18.78
CA PHE A 20 -11.68 -23.01 -17.46
C PHE A 20 -12.21 -24.20 -16.66
N LEU A 21 -13.54 -24.43 -16.64
CA LEU A 21 -14.13 -25.59 -15.97
C LEU A 21 -13.64 -26.93 -16.54
N ILE A 22 -13.46 -27.02 -17.86
CA ILE A 22 -12.94 -28.23 -18.52
C ILE A 22 -11.47 -28.48 -18.14
N LEU A 23 -10.65 -27.43 -18.07
CA LEU A 23 -9.25 -27.55 -17.67
C LEU A 23 -9.10 -27.96 -16.19
N VAL A 24 -9.90 -27.37 -15.30
CA VAL A 24 -9.90 -27.71 -13.87
C VAL A 24 -10.41 -29.13 -13.62
N SER A 25 -11.35 -29.63 -14.43
CA SER A 25 -11.90 -30.99 -14.29
C SER A 25 -10.91 -32.08 -14.73
N LYS A 26 -9.82 -31.72 -15.43
CA LYS A 26 -8.86 -32.67 -16.01
C LYS A 26 -7.62 -32.88 -15.13
N ASP A 27 -7.30 -31.90 -14.28
CA ASP A 27 -6.17 -31.92 -13.34
C ASP A 27 -6.57 -31.18 -12.05
N ASP A 28 -6.56 -31.87 -10.91
CA ASP A 28 -7.01 -31.34 -9.60
C ASP A 28 -6.24 -30.07 -9.16
N TYR A 29 -5.04 -29.85 -9.70
CA TYR A 29 -4.16 -28.71 -9.38
C TYR A 29 -4.08 -27.64 -10.48
N ALA A 30 -4.59 -27.90 -11.69
CA ALA A 30 -4.47 -26.98 -12.82
C ALA A 30 -5.16 -25.63 -12.58
N GLY A 31 -6.27 -25.64 -11.84
CA GLY A 31 -6.96 -24.41 -11.43
C GLY A 31 -6.17 -23.55 -10.45
N SER A 32 -5.43 -24.20 -9.54
CA SER A 32 -4.62 -23.52 -8.53
C SER A 32 -3.36 -22.90 -9.15
N GLU A 33 -2.65 -23.64 -10.00
CA GLU A 33 -1.44 -23.15 -10.66
C GLU A 33 -1.72 -21.96 -11.58
N MET A 34 -2.78 -22.06 -12.41
CA MET A 34 -3.21 -20.92 -13.23
C MET A 34 -3.72 -19.75 -12.38
N GLY A 35 -4.45 -20.03 -11.30
CA GLY A 35 -4.99 -19.01 -10.41
C GLY A 35 -3.90 -18.18 -9.74
N ILE A 36 -2.83 -18.82 -9.25
CA ILE A 36 -1.68 -18.13 -8.65
C ILE A 36 -0.97 -17.26 -9.69
N TRP A 37 -0.70 -17.78 -10.88
CA TRP A 37 -0.01 -17.00 -11.92
C TRP A 37 -0.84 -15.81 -12.40
N LEU A 38 -2.15 -16.00 -12.56
CA LEU A 38 -3.09 -14.93 -12.92
C LEU A 38 -3.21 -13.88 -11.82
N ALA A 39 -3.24 -14.30 -10.55
CA ALA A 39 -3.28 -13.39 -9.41
C ALA A 39 -2.00 -12.55 -9.32
N ILE A 40 -0.83 -13.15 -9.55
CA ILE A 40 0.45 -12.42 -9.60
C ILE A 40 0.45 -11.40 -10.74
N LEU A 41 -0.02 -11.79 -11.94
CA LEU A 41 -0.09 -10.91 -13.10
C LEU A 41 -1.06 -9.73 -12.85
N LEU A 42 -2.23 -10.00 -12.28
CA LEU A 42 -3.20 -8.95 -11.91
C LEU A 42 -2.66 -8.06 -10.78
N ALA A 43 -1.96 -8.60 -9.79
CA ALA A 43 -1.33 -7.82 -8.74
C ALA A 43 -0.25 -6.89 -9.28
N LEU A 44 0.60 -7.38 -10.19
CA LEU A 44 1.59 -6.55 -10.89
C LEU A 44 0.93 -5.48 -11.76
N GLY A 45 -0.13 -5.84 -12.50
CA GLY A 45 -0.91 -4.90 -13.29
C GLY A 45 -1.57 -3.82 -12.42
N ALA A 46 -2.12 -4.20 -11.27
CA ALA A 46 -2.71 -3.29 -10.30
C ALA A 46 -1.65 -2.33 -9.73
N MET A 47 -0.50 -2.85 -9.31
CA MET A 47 0.64 -2.05 -8.82
C MET A 47 1.08 -1.01 -9.86
N LEU A 48 1.27 -1.43 -11.12
CA LEU A 48 1.62 -0.50 -12.21
C LEU A 48 0.52 0.53 -12.45
N SER A 49 -0.74 0.12 -12.43
CA SER A 49 -1.88 1.03 -12.63
C SER A 49 -1.99 2.08 -11.53
N ILE A 50 -1.68 1.73 -10.27
CA ILE A 50 -1.67 2.66 -9.15
C ILE A 50 -0.59 3.72 -9.36
N VAL A 51 0.62 3.30 -9.75
CA VAL A 51 1.72 4.22 -10.03
C VAL A 51 1.36 5.16 -11.18
N VAL A 52 0.87 4.63 -12.30
CA VAL A 52 0.50 5.41 -13.47
C VAL A 52 -0.66 6.38 -13.15
N SER A 53 -1.69 5.90 -12.45
CA SER A 53 -2.83 6.72 -12.03
C SER A 53 -2.40 7.84 -11.10
N SER A 54 -1.53 7.55 -10.13
CA SER A 54 -0.97 8.55 -9.22
C SER A 54 -0.21 9.65 -9.97
N VAL A 55 0.64 9.28 -10.93
CA VAL A 55 1.40 10.23 -11.76
C VAL A 55 0.48 11.10 -12.62
N ILE A 56 -0.53 10.49 -13.27
CA ILE A 56 -1.50 11.23 -14.09
C ILE A 56 -2.32 12.18 -13.22
N HIS A 57 -2.77 11.74 -12.04
CA HIS A 57 -3.50 12.57 -11.09
C HIS A 57 -2.66 13.76 -10.60
N LEU A 58 -1.36 13.56 -10.34
CA LEU A 58 -0.43 14.63 -9.97
C LEU A 58 -0.23 15.65 -11.09
N LYS A 59 -0.10 15.19 -12.34
CA LYS A 59 0.03 16.07 -13.51
C LYS A 59 -1.23 16.92 -13.73
N ASN A 60 -2.41 16.30 -13.62
CA ASN A 60 -3.68 16.98 -13.87
C ASN A 60 -4.11 17.88 -12.70
N ASN A 61 -3.62 17.62 -11.48
CA ASN A 61 -3.93 18.40 -10.27
C ASN A 61 -2.65 18.85 -9.53
N PRO A 62 -1.94 19.88 -10.05
CA PRO A 62 -0.69 20.35 -9.44
C PRO A 62 -0.89 20.93 -8.03
N LYS A 63 -2.11 21.37 -7.67
CA LYS A 63 -2.45 21.80 -6.30
C LYS A 63 -2.40 20.63 -5.32
N SER A 64 -3.00 19.49 -5.68
CA SER A 64 -2.96 18.27 -4.88
C SER A 64 -1.54 17.70 -4.80
N ALA A 65 -0.76 17.83 -5.88
CA ALA A 65 0.65 17.43 -5.90
C ALA A 65 1.48 18.15 -4.82
N LYS A 66 1.26 19.45 -4.60
CA LYS A 66 1.96 20.20 -3.54
C LYS A 66 1.62 19.67 -2.14
N SER A 67 0.34 19.40 -1.86
CA SER A 67 -0.09 18.84 -0.57
C SER A 67 0.51 17.45 -0.35
N LEU A 68 0.55 16.61 -1.39
CA LEU A 68 1.16 15.29 -1.32
C LEU A 68 2.68 15.39 -1.09
N LEU A 69 3.37 16.30 -1.78
CA LEU A 69 4.80 16.54 -1.61
C LEU A 69 5.14 17.08 -0.22
N MET A 70 4.28 17.93 0.35
CA MET A 70 4.42 18.40 1.73
C MET A 70 4.22 17.24 2.73
N GLY A 71 3.25 16.36 2.50
CA GLY A 71 3.03 15.17 3.33
C GLY A 71 4.23 14.21 3.30
N VAL A 72 4.71 13.86 2.09
CA VAL A 72 5.89 13.01 1.91
C VAL A 72 7.14 13.66 2.49
N GLY A 73 7.32 14.96 2.29
CA GLY A 73 8.42 15.73 2.86
C GLY A 73 8.40 15.75 4.39
N ALA A 74 7.23 15.93 5.00
CA ALA A 74 7.07 15.87 6.45
C ALA A 74 7.43 14.49 6.99
N ILE A 75 6.99 13.41 6.33
CA ILE A 75 7.37 12.03 6.71
C ILE A 75 8.88 11.84 6.60
N LEU A 76 9.52 12.31 5.52
CA LEU A 76 10.98 12.24 5.36
C LEU A 76 11.73 12.98 6.46
N VAL A 77 11.26 14.16 6.87
CA VAL A 77 11.85 14.92 7.98
C VAL A 77 11.75 14.12 9.28
N VAL A 78 10.58 13.53 9.58
CA VAL A 78 10.40 12.69 10.77
C VAL A 78 11.29 11.45 10.71
N CYS A 79 11.43 10.82 9.54
CA CYS A 79 12.36 9.71 9.33
C CYS A 79 13.80 10.10 9.65
N LEU A 80 14.25 11.25 9.15
CA LEU A 80 15.60 11.75 9.42
C LEU A 80 15.81 12.05 10.91
N VAL A 81 14.86 12.73 11.55
CA VAL A 81 14.91 13.02 12.99
C VAL A 81 14.93 11.71 13.80
N SER A 82 14.11 10.74 13.44
CA SER A 82 14.07 9.42 14.09
C SER A 82 15.38 8.66 13.89
N TYR A 83 16.01 8.77 12.71
CA TYR A 83 17.32 8.18 12.44
C TYR A 83 18.44 8.83 13.25
N PHE A 84 18.42 10.15 13.43
CA PHE A 84 19.41 10.86 14.26
C PHE A 84 19.25 10.60 15.76
N ILE A 85 18.02 10.38 16.23
CA ILE A 85 17.72 10.04 17.62
C ILE A 85 17.97 8.55 17.90
N SER A 86 17.88 7.70 16.87
CA SER A 86 18.17 6.27 16.99
C SER A 86 19.65 6.08 17.33
N SER A 87 19.91 5.71 18.58
CA SER A 87 21.23 5.39 19.11
C SER A 87 21.88 4.19 18.39
N GLY A 88 21.08 3.32 17.74
CA GLY A 88 21.57 2.05 17.20
C GLY A 88 22.17 1.17 18.27
N ASN A 89 21.48 1.07 19.41
CA ASN A 89 22.02 0.35 20.54
C ASN A 89 21.87 -1.16 20.32
N LEU A 90 22.98 -1.88 20.22
CA LEU A 90 23.05 -3.35 20.26
C LEU A 90 22.79 -3.85 21.69
N GLY A 91 21.63 -3.53 22.25
CA GLY A 91 21.22 -4.05 23.56
C GLY A 91 20.94 -5.55 23.49
N ASP A 92 20.99 -6.22 24.65
CA ASP A 92 20.77 -7.67 24.85
C ASP A 92 19.50 -8.21 24.14
N ASP A 93 18.50 -7.35 23.89
CA ASP A 93 17.26 -7.68 23.17
C ASP A 93 17.46 -7.98 21.67
N TYR A 94 18.50 -7.42 21.02
CA TYR A 94 18.81 -7.63 19.60
C TYR A 94 19.71 -8.85 19.36
N GLU A 95 20.49 -9.25 20.38
CA GLU A 95 21.32 -10.45 20.36
C GLU A 95 20.45 -11.72 20.25
N LYS A 96 19.27 -11.71 20.89
CA LYS A 96 18.26 -12.78 20.83
C LYS A 96 17.72 -13.03 19.41
N TYR A 97 17.80 -12.04 18.52
CA TYR A 97 17.34 -12.12 17.13
C TYR A 97 18.47 -12.26 16.10
N ASN A 98 19.72 -12.53 16.52
CA ASN A 98 20.89 -12.64 15.63
C ASN A 98 21.12 -11.39 14.76
N ILE A 99 20.76 -10.20 15.26
CA ILE A 99 20.98 -8.94 14.54
C ILE A 99 22.44 -8.51 14.81
N THR A 100 23.34 -8.91 13.92
CA THR A 100 24.80 -8.74 14.09
C THR A 100 25.34 -7.40 13.54
N THR A 101 24.49 -6.57 12.93
CA THR A 101 24.90 -5.32 12.30
C THR A 101 24.11 -4.13 12.83
N GLU A 102 24.80 -3.10 13.34
CA GLU A 102 24.18 -1.87 13.87
C GLU A 102 23.24 -1.17 12.88
N SER A 103 23.51 -1.28 11.58
CA SER A 103 22.65 -0.69 10.55
C SER A 103 21.25 -1.30 10.54
N GLN A 104 21.13 -2.61 10.76
CA GLN A 104 19.84 -3.31 10.77
C GLN A 104 19.04 -2.96 12.03
N SER A 105 19.71 -2.86 13.19
CA SER A 105 19.08 -2.38 14.44
C SER A 105 18.57 -0.95 14.27
N ARG A 106 19.38 -0.05 13.70
CA ARG A 106 18.99 1.35 13.47
C ARG A 106 17.77 1.50 12.56
N PHE A 107 17.62 0.65 11.54
CA PHE A 107 16.45 0.67 10.67
C PHE A 107 15.18 0.21 11.40
N ILE A 108 15.28 -0.81 12.25
CA ILE A 108 14.16 -1.31 13.05
C ILE A 108 13.75 -0.25 14.06
N ASP A 109 14.71 0.32 14.78
CA ASP A 109 14.49 1.40 15.75
C ASP A 109 13.87 2.62 15.09
N MET A 110 14.42 3.05 13.95
CA MET A 110 13.87 4.15 13.16
C MET A 110 12.42 3.86 12.74
N GLY A 111 12.11 2.65 12.28
CA GLY A 111 10.76 2.26 11.90
C GLY A 111 9.78 2.27 13.09
N LEU A 112 10.24 1.81 14.26
CA LEU A 112 9.44 1.79 15.48
C LEU A 112 9.17 3.21 15.98
N TYR A 113 10.20 4.06 16.09
CA TYR A 113 10.06 5.46 16.47
C TYR A 113 9.16 6.24 15.51
N LEU A 114 9.33 6.02 14.20
CA LEU A 114 8.50 6.63 13.17
C LEU A 114 7.03 6.25 13.36
N THR A 115 6.75 4.95 13.58
CA THR A 115 5.38 4.44 13.74
C THR A 115 4.73 4.99 14.99
N ILE A 116 5.45 5.04 16.12
CA ILE A 116 4.94 5.60 17.38
C ILE A 116 4.66 7.10 17.22
N PHE A 117 5.58 7.85 16.59
CA PHE A 117 5.42 9.28 16.38
C PHE A 117 4.24 9.61 15.46
N LEU A 118 4.13 8.93 14.31
CA LEU A 118 3.00 9.11 13.40
C LEU A 118 1.68 8.68 14.07
N GLY A 119 1.67 7.56 14.78
CA GLY A 119 0.50 7.06 15.48
C GLY A 119 0.00 8.04 16.53
N PHE A 120 0.90 8.55 17.38
CA PHE A 120 0.57 9.57 18.37
C PHE A 120 0.04 10.85 17.72
N THR A 121 0.72 11.34 16.69
CA THR A 121 0.31 12.55 15.96
C THR A 121 -1.05 12.37 15.30
N ALA A 122 -1.35 11.19 14.75
CA ALA A 122 -2.64 10.88 14.15
C ALA A 122 -3.76 10.90 15.19
N VAL A 123 -3.57 10.27 16.35
CA VAL A 123 -4.55 10.27 17.45
C VAL A 123 -4.84 11.69 17.93
N VAL A 124 -3.80 12.49 18.19
CA VAL A 124 -3.96 13.90 18.60
C VAL A 124 -4.69 14.71 17.53
N SER A 125 -4.34 14.51 16.25
CA SER A 125 -4.98 15.22 15.14
C SER A 125 -6.47 14.90 15.03
N ILE A 126 -6.88 13.65 15.25
CA ILE A 126 -8.29 13.25 15.24
C ILE A 126 -9.03 13.96 16.37
N ILE A 127 -8.51 13.93 17.60
CA ILE A 127 -9.15 14.56 18.76
C ILE A 127 -9.34 16.07 18.55
N VAL A 128 -8.32 16.76 18.04
CA VAL A 128 -8.40 18.19 17.75
C VAL A 128 -9.40 18.45 16.62
N SER A 129 -9.39 17.65 15.56
CA SER A 129 -10.29 17.82 14.42
C SER A 129 -11.76 17.67 14.83
N GLU A 130 -12.07 16.68 15.66
CA GLU A 130 -13.42 16.49 16.23
C GLU A 130 -13.82 17.67 17.13
N SER A 131 -12.91 18.10 18.02
CA SER A 131 -13.18 19.22 18.94
C SER A 131 -13.48 20.53 18.18
N VAL A 132 -12.72 20.82 17.12
CA VAL A 132 -12.93 22.00 16.27
C VAL A 132 -14.22 21.87 15.45
N ALA A 133 -14.55 20.68 14.96
CA ALA A 133 -15.78 20.44 14.23
C ALA A 133 -17.02 20.68 15.10
N LEU A 134 -16.99 20.23 16.36
CA LEU A 134 -18.07 20.44 17.32
C LEU A 134 -18.29 21.92 17.66
N LEU A 135 -17.20 22.70 17.81
CA LEU A 135 -17.28 24.14 18.08
C LEU A 135 -17.76 24.96 16.88
N LYS A 136 -17.50 24.50 15.66
CA LYS A 136 -17.91 25.19 14.42
C LYS A 136 -19.38 24.91 14.04
N ASN A 137 -19.95 23.82 14.56
CA ASN A 137 -21.33 23.41 14.31
C ASN A 137 -22.30 23.83 15.43
N GLN A 138 -21.85 24.68 16.35
CA GLN A 138 -22.65 25.46 17.30
C GLN A 138 -22.74 26.91 16.80
#